data_AF-A0A4V3EMX1-F1
#
_entry.id   AF-A0A4V3EMX1-F1
#
_cell.length_a   1.000
_cell.length_b   1.000
_cell.length_c   1.000
_cell.angle_alpha   90.00
_cell.angle_beta   90.00
_cell.angle_gamma   90.00
#
_symmetry.space_group_name_H-M   'P 1'
#
loop_
_entity.id
_entity.type
_entity.pdbx_description
1 polymer ?
#
loop_
_entity_poly.entity_id
_entity_poly.type
_entity_poly.pdbx_seq_one_letter_code
_entity_poly.pdbx_strand_id
1 'polypeptide(L)'
;MRVEAGNRSLVYSGDTAPCPSLTELAEECDVLLCEAESTQVPPEGEQVHHTPEDAGDTARAARADRLIVTHVGRFLTPQQAVARASARFDGPVDYAAPGATFSIGETAAPRAFDDAAVFEAEAGAQERDEVRAATTAGKPGRTGRS
;
A
#
# COMPACT_ATOMS: atom_id res chain seq x y z
N MET A 1 -14.73 -1.75 -9.72
CA MET A 1 -15.25 -1.78 -11.11
C MET A 1 -14.75 -3.04 -11.81
N ARG A 2 -15.58 -3.70 -12.62
CA ARG A 2 -15.15 -4.82 -13.49
C ARG A 2 -15.35 -4.45 -14.96
N VAL A 3 -14.37 -4.77 -15.79
CA VAL A 3 -14.39 -4.54 -17.25
C VAL A 3 -14.15 -5.88 -17.93
N GLU A 4 -14.98 -6.21 -18.90
CA GLU A 4 -14.90 -7.47 -19.65
C GLU A 4 -14.78 -7.20 -21.15
N ALA A 5 -13.90 -7.94 -21.81
CA ALA A 5 -13.68 -7.87 -23.25
C ALA A 5 -13.40 -9.28 -23.79
N GLY A 6 -14.37 -9.85 -24.50
CA GLY A 6 -14.30 -11.24 -24.94
C GLY A 6 -14.28 -12.19 -23.73
N ASN A 7 -13.26 -13.05 -23.65
CA ASN A 7 -13.03 -13.96 -22.52
C ASN A 7 -12.04 -13.42 -21.49
N ARG A 8 -11.81 -12.10 -21.48
CA ARG A 8 -10.86 -11.43 -20.58
C ARG A 8 -11.57 -10.47 -19.65
N SER A 9 -11.04 -10.34 -18.45
CA SER A 9 -11.60 -9.55 -17.36
C SER A 9 -10.52 -8.80 -16.58
N LEU A 10 -10.82 -7.55 -16.25
CA LEU A 10 -10.03 -6.69 -15.37
C LEU A 10 -10.94 -6.19 -14.26
N VAL A 11 -10.50 -6.32 -13.01
CA VAL A 11 -11.14 -5.68 -11.87
C VAL A 11 -10.23 -4.62 -11.30
N TYR A 12 -10.79 -3.42 -11.11
CA TYR A 12 -10.12 -2.31 -10.44
C TYR A 12 -10.82 -2.03 -9.12
N SER A 13 -10.07 -2.07 -8.02
CA SER A 13 -10.62 -1.85 -6.67
C SER A 13 -11.14 -0.42 -6.48
N GLY A 14 -10.45 0.58 -7.04
CA GLY A 14 -10.50 1.94 -6.51
C GLY A 14 -9.89 2.00 -5.11
N ASP A 15 -10.19 3.06 -4.37
CA ASP A 15 -9.77 3.23 -2.98
C ASP A 15 -10.83 2.65 -2.05
N THR A 16 -10.46 1.67 -1.25
CA THR A 16 -11.38 0.93 -0.39
C THR A 16 -10.64 0.07 0.64
N ALA A 17 -11.31 -0.24 1.74
CA ALA A 17 -10.88 -1.30 2.65
C ALA A 17 -11.21 -2.69 2.07
N PRO A 18 -10.63 -3.77 2.60
CA PRO A 18 -10.99 -5.12 2.19
C PRO A 18 -12.46 -5.38 2.48
N CYS A 19 -13.22 -5.82 1.48
CA CYS A 19 -14.63 -6.10 1.64
C CYS A 19 -15.10 -7.29 0.79
N PRO A 20 -16.14 -8.02 1.23
CA PRO A 20 -16.68 -9.16 0.49
C PRO A 20 -17.13 -8.79 -0.92
N SER A 21 -17.78 -7.63 -1.09
CA SER A 21 -18.27 -7.19 -2.41
C SER A 21 -17.15 -6.96 -3.43
N LEU A 22 -15.96 -6.52 -3.02
CA LEU A 22 -14.82 -6.43 -3.92
C LEU A 22 -14.32 -7.83 -4.32
N THR A 23 -14.28 -8.76 -3.36
CA THR A 23 -13.86 -10.15 -3.61
C THR A 23 -14.83 -10.85 -4.59
N GLU A 24 -16.14 -10.70 -4.37
CA GLU A 24 -17.18 -11.21 -5.26
C GLU A 24 -17.10 -10.58 -6.66
N LEU A 25 -16.87 -9.26 -6.73
CA LEU A 25 -16.69 -8.59 -8.01
C LEU A 25 -15.43 -9.10 -8.76
N ALA A 26 -14.37 -9.43 -8.03
CA ALA A 26 -13.09 -9.91 -8.53
C ALA A 26 -13.05 -11.42 -8.84
N GLU A 27 -14.13 -12.15 -8.57
CA GLU A 27 -14.13 -13.61 -8.69
C GLU A 27 -13.71 -14.08 -10.10
N GLU A 28 -12.70 -14.96 -10.12
CA GLU A 28 -12.09 -15.58 -11.30
C GLU A 28 -11.68 -14.56 -12.39
N CYS A 29 -11.24 -13.37 -12.00
CA CYS A 29 -10.76 -12.38 -12.96
C CYS A 29 -9.33 -12.67 -13.45
N ASP A 30 -9.02 -12.30 -14.70
CA ASP A 30 -7.67 -12.47 -15.24
C ASP A 30 -6.67 -11.53 -14.54
N VAL A 31 -7.11 -10.31 -14.21
CA VAL A 31 -6.29 -9.31 -13.52
C VAL A 31 -7.12 -8.56 -12.47
N LEU A 32 -6.60 -8.54 -11.25
CA LEU A 32 -7.03 -7.63 -10.20
C LEU A 32 -6.01 -6.49 -10.05
N LEU A 33 -6.42 -5.26 -10.33
CA LEU A 33 -5.69 -4.02 -10.03
C LEU A 33 -6.17 -3.50 -8.67
N CYS A 34 -5.36 -3.68 -7.61
CA CYS A 34 -5.77 -3.42 -6.23
C CYS A 34 -4.87 -2.37 -5.56
N GLU A 35 -5.47 -1.47 -4.78
CA GLU A 35 -4.75 -0.50 -3.96
C GLU A 35 -3.96 -1.16 -2.81
N ALA A 36 -2.94 -0.46 -2.30
CA ALA A 36 -2.19 -0.85 -1.12
C ALA A 36 -1.63 0.39 -0.40
N GLU A 37 -2.52 1.33 -0.06
CA GLU A 37 -2.11 2.61 0.55
C GLU A 37 -1.52 2.39 1.94
N SER A 38 -2.17 1.58 2.76
CA SER A 38 -1.88 1.53 4.19
C SER A 38 -0.70 0.62 4.49
N THR A 39 0.24 1.10 5.31
CA THR A 39 1.38 0.29 5.75
C THR A 39 0.99 -0.87 6.65
N GLN A 40 -0.09 -0.74 7.41
CA GLN A 40 -0.58 -1.71 8.36
C GLN A 40 -2.06 -1.43 8.64
N VAL A 41 -2.78 -2.44 9.14
CA VAL A 41 -4.16 -2.25 9.62
C VAL A 41 -4.13 -1.26 10.79
N PRO A 42 -5.02 -0.24 10.82
CA PRO A 42 -5.07 0.70 11.93
C PRO A 42 -5.29 -0.04 13.26
N PRO A 43 -4.52 0.26 14.32
CA PRO A 43 -4.76 -0.33 15.63
C PRO A 43 -6.05 0.21 16.26
N GLU A 44 -6.47 1.42 15.87
CA GLU A 44 -7.68 2.10 16.30
C GLU A 44 -8.32 2.80 15.09
N GLY A 45 -9.65 2.89 15.08
CA GLY A 45 -10.41 3.51 14.00
C GLY A 45 -10.85 2.53 12.91
N GLU A 46 -11.53 3.06 11.89
CA GLU A 46 -12.00 2.28 10.74
C GLU A 46 -10.88 2.14 9.71
N GLN A 47 -10.66 0.91 9.23
CA GLN A 47 -9.82 0.68 8.07
C GLN A 47 -10.57 1.15 6.82
N VAL A 48 -9.96 2.02 6.04
CA VAL A 48 -10.55 2.60 4.81
C VAL A 48 -9.75 2.29 3.54
N HIS A 49 -8.57 1.68 3.69
CA HIS A 49 -7.64 1.33 2.62
C HIS A 49 -7.09 -0.08 2.81
N HIS A 50 -6.55 -0.66 1.73
CA HIS A 50 -5.85 -1.95 1.80
C HIS A 50 -4.43 -1.77 2.35
N THR A 51 -3.99 -2.76 3.10
CA THR A 51 -2.56 -3.05 3.22
C THR A 51 -2.07 -3.92 2.06
N PRO A 52 -0.76 -4.03 1.80
CA PRO A 52 -0.24 -4.99 0.84
C PRO A 52 -0.68 -6.44 1.09
N GLU A 53 -0.73 -6.87 2.35
CA GLU A 53 -1.22 -8.20 2.71
C GLU A 53 -2.69 -8.36 2.34
N ASP A 54 -3.52 -7.34 2.61
CA ASP A 54 -4.93 -7.38 2.26
C ASP A 54 -5.13 -7.48 0.74
N ALA A 55 -4.33 -6.77 -0.06
CA ALA A 55 -4.40 -6.84 -1.52
C ALA A 55 -4.12 -8.27 -2.01
N GLY A 56 -3.12 -8.94 -1.43
CA GLY A 56 -2.82 -10.34 -1.72
C GLY A 56 -3.90 -11.31 -1.22
N ASP A 57 -4.47 -11.09 -0.03
CA ASP A 57 -5.56 -11.91 0.50
C ASP A 57 -6.83 -11.76 -0.37
N THR A 58 -7.17 -10.54 -0.82
CA THR A 58 -8.26 -10.28 -1.76
C THR A 58 -8.04 -11.00 -3.09
N ALA A 59 -6.82 -10.93 -3.66
CA ALA A 59 -6.49 -11.63 -4.90
C ALA A 59 -6.63 -13.15 -4.78
N ARG A 60 -6.14 -13.73 -3.67
CA ARG A 60 -6.32 -15.16 -3.36
C ARG A 60 -7.80 -15.52 -3.27
N ALA A 61 -8.55 -14.79 -2.44
CA ALA A 61 -9.94 -15.11 -2.17
C ALA A 61 -10.79 -15.03 -3.43
N ALA A 62 -10.51 -14.04 -4.29
CA ALA A 62 -11.13 -13.87 -5.58
C ALA A 62 -10.68 -14.91 -6.63
N ARG A 63 -9.62 -15.68 -6.36
CA ARG A 63 -9.01 -16.60 -7.35
C ARG A 63 -8.62 -15.87 -8.64
N ALA A 64 -8.09 -14.65 -8.49
CA ALA A 64 -7.59 -13.89 -9.63
C ALA A 64 -6.36 -14.60 -10.24
N ASP A 65 -6.16 -14.49 -11.54
CA ASP A 65 -4.98 -15.07 -12.19
C ASP A 65 -3.71 -14.25 -11.94
N ARG A 66 -3.86 -12.93 -11.72
CA ARG A 66 -2.77 -11.97 -11.45
C ARG A 66 -3.25 -10.84 -10.54
N LEU A 67 -2.36 -10.39 -9.66
CA LEU A 67 -2.51 -9.15 -8.90
C LEU A 67 -1.56 -8.08 -9.46
N ILE A 68 -2.07 -6.87 -9.68
CA ILE A 68 -1.26 -5.67 -9.92
C ILE A 68 -1.54 -4.71 -8.77
N VAL A 69 -0.51 -4.40 -8.00
CA VAL A 69 -0.59 -3.43 -6.90
C VAL A 69 -0.49 -2.01 -7.47
N THR A 70 -1.40 -1.14 -7.05
CA THR A 70 -1.42 0.28 -7.37
C THR A 70 -1.63 1.11 -6.10
N HIS A 71 -1.65 2.44 -6.23
CA HIS A 71 -1.95 3.38 -5.13
C HIS A 71 -1.16 3.05 -3.85
N VAL A 72 0.15 2.83 -4.02
CA VAL A 72 1.06 2.48 -2.92
C VAL A 72 1.28 3.72 -2.06
N GLY A 73 1.04 3.60 -0.76
CA GLY A 73 1.15 4.74 0.15
C GLY A 73 2.59 5.21 0.34
N ARG A 74 2.73 6.48 0.72
CA ARG A 74 4.03 7.19 0.80
C ARG A 74 5.09 6.55 1.73
N PHE A 75 4.67 5.68 2.62
CA PHE A 75 5.54 5.00 3.59
C PHE A 75 5.93 3.58 3.14
N LEU A 76 5.50 3.16 1.95
CA LEU A 76 5.86 1.91 1.32
C LEU A 76 6.65 2.20 0.05
N THR A 77 7.72 1.45 -0.18
CA THR A 77 8.28 1.32 -1.52
C THR A 77 7.40 0.35 -2.34
N PRO A 78 7.34 0.51 -3.67
CA PRO A 78 6.66 -0.44 -4.54
C PRO A 78 7.14 -1.89 -4.34
N GLN A 79 8.44 -2.09 -4.12
CA GLN A 79 9.04 -3.40 -3.89
C GLN A 79 8.56 -4.03 -2.57
N GLN A 80 8.44 -3.23 -1.51
CA GLN A 80 7.86 -3.71 -0.24
C GLN A 80 6.39 -4.09 -0.40
N ALA A 81 5.61 -3.29 -1.12
CA ALA A 81 4.20 -3.59 -1.37
C ALA A 81 4.04 -4.89 -2.16
N VAL A 82 4.80 -5.07 -3.25
CA VAL A 82 4.81 -6.32 -4.02
C VAL A 82 5.23 -7.50 -3.14
N ALA A 83 6.36 -7.42 -2.43
CA ALA A 83 6.85 -8.53 -1.63
C ALA A 83 5.85 -8.98 -0.55
N ARG A 84 5.18 -8.03 0.11
CA ARG A 84 4.17 -8.31 1.14
C ARG A 84 2.88 -8.88 0.56
N ALA A 85 2.44 -8.36 -0.59
CA ALA A 85 1.30 -8.92 -1.31
C ALA A 85 1.59 -10.33 -1.82
N SER A 86 2.79 -10.60 -2.34
CA SER A 86 3.24 -11.93 -2.77
C SER A 86 3.39 -12.93 -1.60
N ALA A 87 3.68 -12.46 -0.39
CA ALA A 87 3.68 -13.33 0.78
C ALA A 87 2.26 -13.81 1.13
N ARG A 88 1.24 -13.08 0.65
CA ARG A 88 -0.13 -13.52 0.66
C ARG A 88 -0.42 -14.25 -0.63
N PHE A 89 -0.53 -13.68 -1.81
CA PHE A 89 -1.00 -14.38 -3.02
C PHE A 89 0.04 -15.27 -3.74
N ASP A 90 -0.34 -16.49 -4.16
CA ASP A 90 0.55 -17.45 -4.84
C ASP A 90 0.76 -17.18 -6.34
N GLY A 91 -0.09 -16.34 -6.95
CA GLY A 91 0.02 -15.96 -8.36
C GLY A 91 0.99 -14.79 -8.59
N PRO A 92 1.17 -14.37 -9.86
CA PRO A 92 2.01 -13.24 -10.21
C PRO A 92 1.52 -11.95 -9.56
N VAL A 93 2.47 -11.19 -8.97
CA VAL A 93 2.23 -9.86 -8.39
C VAL A 93 3.16 -8.86 -9.07
N ASP A 94 2.59 -7.83 -9.67
CA ASP A 94 3.32 -6.72 -10.28
C ASP A 94 2.96 -5.39 -9.61
N TYR A 95 3.73 -4.33 -9.90
CA TYR A 95 3.42 -2.95 -9.51
C TYR A 95 3.07 -2.08 -10.72
N ALA A 96 1.98 -1.32 -10.63
CA ALA A 96 1.58 -0.33 -11.64
C ALA A 96 2.41 0.96 -11.53
N ALA A 97 3.60 0.97 -12.13
CA ALA A 97 4.37 2.21 -12.28
C ALA A 97 3.72 3.17 -13.30
N PRO A 98 3.89 4.50 -13.15
CA PRO A 98 3.43 5.46 -14.15
C PRO A 98 3.95 5.12 -15.55
N GLY A 99 3.04 5.07 -16.53
CA GLY A 99 3.36 4.72 -17.92
C GLY A 99 3.55 3.22 -18.19
N ALA A 100 3.47 2.35 -17.17
CA ALA A 100 3.51 0.91 -17.36
C ALA A 100 2.29 0.43 -18.16
N THR A 101 2.51 -0.59 -19.00
CA THR A 101 1.45 -1.25 -19.78
C THR A 101 1.47 -2.75 -19.49
N PHE A 102 0.29 -3.32 -19.27
CA PHE A 102 0.10 -4.74 -19.00
C PHE A 102 -0.84 -5.34 -20.04
N SER A 103 -0.45 -6.51 -20.57
CA SER A 103 -1.30 -7.29 -21.47
C SER A 103 -2.14 -8.27 -20.64
N ILE A 104 -3.45 -8.31 -20.90
CA ILE A 104 -4.37 -9.26 -20.27
C ILE A 104 -4.58 -10.42 -21.24
N GLY A 105 -4.13 -11.62 -20.87
CA GLY A 105 -4.40 -12.84 -21.61
C GLY A 105 -3.24 -13.49 -22.36
N GLU A 106 -2.05 -12.92 -22.32
CA GLU A 106 -0.82 -13.69 -22.54
C GLU A 106 -0.29 -14.11 -21.18
N THR A 107 -0.12 -15.41 -20.95
CA THR A 107 0.59 -15.92 -19.76
C THR A 107 1.99 -15.33 -19.78
N ALA A 108 2.25 -14.28 -19.00
CA ALA A 108 3.59 -13.72 -18.93
C ALA A 108 4.49 -14.72 -18.20
N ALA A 109 5.57 -15.14 -18.87
CA ALA A 109 6.72 -15.69 -18.18
C ALA A 109 7.20 -14.70 -17.09
N PRO A 110 7.76 -15.18 -15.96
CA PRO A 110 8.22 -14.31 -14.89
C PRO A 110 9.23 -13.30 -15.44
N ARG A 111 8.94 -11.99 -15.30
CA ARG A 111 9.90 -10.93 -15.61
C ARG A 111 10.66 -10.61 -14.33
N ALA A 112 11.98 -10.69 -14.40
CA ALA A 112 12.86 -10.16 -13.36
C ALA A 112 12.66 -8.65 -13.25
N PHE A 113 12.67 -8.12 -12.03
CA PHE A 113 12.73 -6.68 -11.80
C PHE A 113 14.07 -6.16 -12.33
N ASP A 114 14.05 -5.29 -13.34
CA ASP A 114 15.24 -4.55 -13.79
C ASP A 114 15.52 -3.41 -12.79
N ASP A 115 16.64 -3.51 -12.08
CA ASP A 115 17.12 -2.56 -11.05
C ASP A 115 17.54 -1.17 -11.57
N ALA A 116 17.15 -0.80 -12.79
CA ALA A 116 17.64 0.41 -13.48
C ALA A 116 16.53 1.42 -13.77
N ALA A 117 15.86 1.91 -12.73
CA ALA A 117 15.16 3.19 -12.78
C ALA A 117 15.67 4.06 -11.63
N VAL A 118 16.76 4.78 -11.91
CA VAL A 118 17.31 5.82 -11.02
C VAL A 118 16.25 6.92 -10.88
N PHE A 119 15.75 7.13 -9.65
CA PHE A 119 14.99 8.32 -9.28
C PHE A 119 15.88 9.14 -8.34
N GLU A 120 16.34 10.30 -8.81
CA GLU A 120 16.91 11.33 -7.94
C GLU A 120 15.77 11.85 -7.06
N ALA A 121 15.66 11.32 -5.84
CA ALA A 121 14.77 11.86 -4.82
C ALA A 121 15.48 13.05 -4.16
N GLU A 122 15.02 14.26 -4.45
CA GLU A 122 15.38 15.43 -3.66
C GLU A 122 14.87 15.24 -2.22
N ALA A 123 15.81 15.00 -1.31
CA ALA A 123 15.55 14.96 0.11
C ALA A 123 15.21 16.37 0.62
N GLY A 124 13.91 16.66 0.74
CA GLY A 124 13.41 17.80 1.48
C GLY A 124 13.73 17.62 2.97
N ALA A 125 14.70 18.41 3.47
CA ALA A 125 15.04 18.48 4.88
C ALA A 125 13.85 19.01 5.69
N GLN A 126 13.42 18.27 6.71
CA GLN A 126 12.50 18.77 7.74
C GLN A 126 13.32 19.13 8.98
N GLU A 127 13.33 20.42 9.30
CA GLU A 127 13.86 21.01 10.52
C GLU A 127 13.26 20.35 11.77
N ARG A 128 14.16 20.05 12.72
CA ARG A 128 13.83 19.64 14.09
C ARG A 128 13.65 20.92 14.88
N ASP A 129 12.46 21.15 15.44
CA ASP A 129 12.27 22.19 16.43
C ASP A 129 12.24 21.58 17.84
N GLU A 130 13.05 22.18 18.69
CA GLU A 130 13.65 21.60 19.89
C GLU A 130 12.70 21.52 21.08
N VAL A 131 12.87 20.45 21.84
CA VAL A 131 12.40 20.30 23.22
C VAL A 131 13.11 21.32 24.11
N ARG A 132 12.41 22.34 24.62
CA ARG A 132 12.93 23.15 25.74
C ARG A 132 12.31 22.74 27.07
N ALA A 133 13.21 22.27 27.92
CA ALA A 133 13.00 21.79 29.27
C ALA A 133 12.38 22.81 30.23
N ALA A 134 11.69 22.25 31.22
CA ALA A 134 11.19 22.89 32.42
C ALA A 134 12.27 23.66 33.19
N THR A 135 11.89 24.80 33.76
CA THR A 135 12.59 25.38 34.92
C THR A 135 11.56 25.84 35.94
N THR A 136 11.57 25.14 37.06
CA THR A 136 10.84 25.40 38.30
C THR A 136 11.20 26.77 38.86
N ALA A 137 10.23 27.68 38.97
CA ALA A 137 10.40 28.92 39.73
C ALA A 137 10.19 28.63 41.23
N GLY A 138 11.29 28.52 41.96
CA GLY A 138 11.31 28.49 43.43
C GLY A 138 10.91 29.83 44.02
N LYS A 139 9.95 29.79 44.96
CA LYS A 139 9.45 30.90 45.78
C LYS A 139 10.53 31.31 46.80
N PRO A 140 10.91 32.59 46.96
CA PRO A 140 11.81 32.98 48.03
C PRO A 140 11.02 33.17 49.33
N GLY A 141 11.19 32.23 50.27
CA GLY A 141 10.88 32.45 51.67
C GLY A 141 11.96 33.32 52.30
N ARG A 142 11.61 34.52 52.78
CA ARG A 142 12.51 35.35 53.56
C ARG A 142 12.11 35.30 55.03
N THR A 143 13.03 34.77 55.80
CA THR A 143 13.04 34.55 57.25
C THR A 143 12.89 35.87 58.02
N GLY A 144 12.10 35.81 59.09
CA GLY A 144 12.09 36.82 60.14
C GLY A 144 13.43 36.93 60.86
N ARG A 145 13.66 38.11 61.42
CA ARG A 145 14.64 38.33 62.49
C ARG A 145 14.02 39.33 63.46
N SER A 146 14.05 38.91 64.72
CA SER A 146 13.86 39.62 66.00
C SER A 146 13.81 41.14 65.97
#